data_AF-A0A2K3K1L0-F1
#
_entry.id   AF-A0A2K3K1L0-F1
#
_cell.length_a   1.000
_cell.length_b   1.000
_cell.length_c   1.000
_cell.angle_alpha   90.00
_cell.angle_beta   90.00
_cell.angle_gamma   90.00
#
_symmetry.space_group_name_H-M   'P 1'
#
loop_
_entity.id
_entity.type
_entity.pdbx_description
1 polymer ?
#
loop_
_entity_poly.entity_id
_entity_poly.type
_entity_poly.pdbx_seq_one_letter_code
_entity_poly.pdbx_strand_id
1 'polypeptide(L)'
;MVFETHLYSWSGIGTLKLKEIWSKQPLNRICANSIRGLDQRAGFLTTGVNAVPLIMTEFGFDQTGSTVEDNRFLTCLQTYLVGRDLDWGLWAFHGSYYFREEQVQLDESFGVVDATWHNLRYPNFTDKFQLLQRKNQGDHFLLLVKLFPSKLWSHTIFDIAENHSQM
;
A
#
# COMPACT_ATOMS: atom_id res chain seq x y z
N MET A 1 -6.38 15.97 -16.43
CA MET A 1 -5.32 16.03 -15.41
C MET A 1 -5.71 15.08 -14.29
N VAL A 2 -4.75 14.33 -13.75
CA VAL A 2 -4.94 13.39 -12.64
C VAL A 2 -3.96 13.78 -11.55
N PHE A 3 -4.42 13.80 -10.30
CA PHE A 3 -3.59 14.14 -9.15
C PHE A 3 -3.20 12.88 -8.38
N GLU A 4 -2.10 12.95 -7.66
CA GLU A 4 -1.61 11.86 -6.83
C GLU A 4 -1.33 12.29 -5.39
N THR A 5 -1.37 11.34 -4.47
CA THR A 5 -0.98 11.55 -3.07
C THR A 5 -0.39 10.28 -2.49
N HIS A 6 0.55 10.44 -1.56
CA HIS A 6 1.26 9.34 -0.94
C HIS A 6 1.05 9.35 0.58
N LEU A 7 1.01 8.19 1.24
CA LEU A 7 0.89 8.10 2.69
C LEU A 7 1.54 6.86 3.30
N TYR A 8 2.42 7.06 4.28
CA TYR A 8 3.11 5.96 4.94
C TYR A 8 2.80 5.87 6.44
N SER A 9 2.90 4.66 7.00
CA SER A 9 2.57 4.40 8.41
C SER A 9 3.45 5.18 9.38
N TRP A 10 4.71 5.45 9.01
CA TRP A 10 5.64 6.24 9.81
C TRP A 10 5.45 7.76 9.67
N SER A 11 4.98 8.24 8.51
CA SER A 11 4.90 9.67 8.23
C SER A 11 3.72 10.33 8.93
N GLY A 12 2.61 9.59 9.07
CA GLY A 12 1.34 10.12 9.57
C GLY A 12 0.84 11.34 8.76
N ILE A 13 -0.32 11.87 9.14
CA ILE A 13 -0.81 13.16 8.63
C ILE A 13 -1.12 14.06 9.83
N GLY A 14 -0.24 15.02 10.10
CA GLY A 14 -0.40 15.96 11.22
C GLY A 14 0.89 16.18 12.02
N THR A 15 0.74 16.63 13.27
CA THR A 15 1.80 17.18 14.13
C THR A 15 2.66 16.16 14.88
N LEU A 16 2.36 14.85 14.79
CA LEU A 16 3.18 13.81 15.41
C LEU A 16 3.47 12.73 14.36
N LYS A 17 4.62 12.86 13.71
CA LYS A 17 5.23 11.85 12.82
C LYS A 17 5.76 10.67 13.63
N LEU A 18 4.89 10.05 14.44
CA LEU A 18 5.26 8.97 15.35
C LEU A 18 4.28 7.82 15.15
N LYS A 19 4.78 6.71 14.61
CA LYS A 19 4.03 5.45 14.44
C LYS A 19 3.27 5.04 15.72
N GLU A 20 3.88 5.26 16.88
CA GLU A 20 3.31 4.98 18.21
C GLU A 20 1.98 5.69 18.53
N ILE A 21 1.64 6.78 17.82
CA ILE A 21 0.36 7.47 18.07
C ILE A 21 -0.84 6.57 17.78
N TRP A 22 -0.68 5.61 16.86
CA TRP A 22 -1.71 4.66 16.49
C TRP A 22 -2.07 3.71 17.64
N SER A 23 -1.14 3.42 18.56
CA SER A 23 -1.42 2.64 19.77
C SER A 23 -1.79 3.50 20.98
N LYS A 24 -1.21 4.71 21.11
CA LYS A 24 -1.41 5.62 22.25
C LYS A 24 -2.75 6.37 22.27
N GLN A 25 -3.40 6.56 21.11
CA GLN A 25 -4.69 7.25 21.02
C GLN A 25 -5.83 6.29 20.64
N PRO A 26 -7.09 6.61 21.00
CA PRO A 26 -8.25 5.89 20.50
C PRO A 26 -8.27 5.84 18.97
N LEU A 27 -8.52 4.66 18.39
CA LEU A 27 -8.45 4.41 16.94
C LEU A 27 -9.35 5.37 16.15
N ASN A 28 -10.58 5.58 16.61
CA ASN A 28 -11.55 6.50 16.00
C ASN A 28 -11.01 7.93 15.92
N ARG A 29 -10.36 8.43 17.00
CA ARG A 29 -9.81 9.78 17.07
C ARG A 29 -8.62 9.96 16.14
N ILE A 30 -7.66 9.04 16.18
CA ILE A 30 -6.45 9.15 15.34
C ILE A 30 -6.78 8.96 13.86
N CYS A 31 -7.72 8.06 13.54
CA CYS A 31 -8.19 7.88 12.18
C CYS A 31 -8.91 9.13 11.66
N ALA A 32 -9.88 9.67 12.40
CA ALA A 32 -10.59 10.90 12.00
C ALA A 32 -9.64 12.08 11.81
N ASN A 33 -8.64 12.23 12.68
CA ASN A 33 -7.62 13.28 12.55
C ASN A 33 -6.75 13.08 11.30
N SER A 34 -6.32 11.85 11.03
CA SER A 34 -5.48 11.51 9.87
C SER A 34 -6.24 11.74 8.57
N ILE A 35 -7.49 11.29 8.51
CA ILE A 35 -8.37 11.48 7.35
C ILE A 35 -8.67 12.96 7.10
N ARG A 36 -8.98 13.74 8.14
CA ARG A 36 -9.16 15.19 8.00
C ARG A 36 -7.91 15.85 7.42
N GLY A 37 -6.72 15.43 7.87
CA GLY A 37 -5.48 15.93 7.31
C GLY A 37 -5.28 15.53 5.84
N LEU A 38 -5.68 14.32 5.45
CA LEU A 38 -5.61 13.85 4.06
C LEU A 38 -6.57 14.65 3.17
N ASP A 39 -7.80 14.87 3.64
CA ASP A 39 -8.79 15.68 2.92
C ASP A 39 -8.30 17.12 2.76
N GLN A 40 -7.69 17.72 3.78
CA GLN A 40 -7.13 19.07 3.69
C GLN A 40 -5.97 19.20 2.68
N ARG A 41 -5.24 18.12 2.39
CA ARG A 41 -4.08 18.14 1.49
C ARG A 41 -4.41 17.72 0.06
N ALA A 42 -5.23 16.69 -0.09
CA ALA A 42 -5.51 16.08 -1.38
C ALA A 42 -6.99 15.69 -1.54
N GLY A 43 -7.63 15.16 -0.50
CA GLY A 43 -9.01 14.67 -0.64
C GLY A 43 -10.06 15.74 -0.94
N PHE A 44 -9.78 17.03 -0.73
CA PHE A 44 -10.65 18.12 -1.19
C PHE A 44 -10.82 18.12 -2.72
N LEU A 45 -9.82 17.65 -3.46
CA LEU A 45 -9.85 17.55 -4.92
C LEU A 45 -10.98 16.67 -5.45
N THR A 46 -11.46 15.71 -4.64
CA THR A 46 -12.52 14.78 -5.04
C THR A 46 -13.92 15.21 -4.58
N THR A 47 -14.09 16.47 -4.16
CA THR A 47 -15.35 16.99 -3.62
C THR A 47 -15.80 18.27 -4.32
N GLY A 48 -17.11 18.54 -4.28
CA GLY A 48 -17.70 19.73 -4.87
C GLY A 48 -17.98 19.60 -6.38
N VAL A 49 -18.30 20.74 -7.01
CA VAL A 49 -18.75 20.80 -8.42
C VAL A 49 -17.60 20.56 -9.40
N ASN A 50 -16.36 20.88 -9.00
CA ASN A 50 -15.16 20.77 -9.84
C ASN A 50 -14.27 19.61 -9.38
N ALA A 51 -14.87 18.50 -8.96
CA ALA A 51 -14.12 17.32 -8.52
C ALA A 51 -13.22 16.81 -9.65
N VAL A 52 -11.97 16.48 -9.32
CA VAL A 52 -10.97 15.96 -10.24
C VAL A 52 -10.46 14.59 -9.75
N PRO A 53 -9.98 13.72 -10.66
CA PRO A 53 -9.45 12.42 -10.28
C PRO A 53 -8.23 12.55 -9.36
N LEU A 54 -8.22 11.76 -8.28
CA LEU A 54 -7.12 11.62 -7.34
C LEU A 54 -6.80 10.13 -7.16
N ILE A 55 -5.54 9.76 -7.28
CA ILE A 55 -5.05 8.39 -7.09
C ILE A 55 -4.10 8.38 -5.88
N MET A 56 -4.25 7.41 -4.99
CA MET A 56 -3.27 7.14 -3.92
C MET A 56 -2.15 6.26 -4.50
N THR A 57 -1.22 6.85 -5.22
CA THR A 57 -0.19 6.10 -5.98
C THR A 57 0.75 5.32 -5.08
N GLU A 58 0.97 5.79 -3.84
CA GLU A 58 1.78 5.08 -2.86
C GLU A 58 1.18 5.13 -1.45
N PHE A 59 1.05 3.97 -0.83
CA PHE A 59 1.04 3.88 0.63
C PHE A 59 1.81 2.67 1.11
N GLY A 60 2.29 2.68 2.35
CA GLY A 60 3.13 1.60 2.86
C GLY A 60 3.14 1.47 4.37
N PHE A 61 3.40 0.25 4.82
CA PHE A 61 3.57 -0.15 6.22
C PHE A 61 4.61 -1.28 6.28
N ASP A 62 5.17 -1.54 7.46
CA ASP A 62 6.16 -2.61 7.64
C ASP A 62 5.48 -3.98 7.52
N GLN A 63 5.92 -4.78 6.54
CA GLN A 63 5.32 -6.07 6.21
C GLN A 63 6.03 -7.25 6.89
N THR A 64 7.18 -7.05 7.55
CA THR A 64 7.98 -8.12 8.21
C THR A 64 7.29 -8.71 9.44
N GLY A 65 6.51 -7.89 10.14
CA GLY A 65 5.89 -8.25 11.41
C GLY A 65 4.75 -7.31 11.81
N SER A 66 4.12 -6.65 10.81
CA SER A 66 3.03 -5.67 10.88
C SER A 66 2.51 -5.44 12.30
N THR A 67 2.95 -4.34 12.92
CA THR A 67 2.67 -4.06 14.33
C THR A 67 1.20 -3.67 14.56
N VAL A 68 0.78 -3.50 15.81
CA VAL A 68 -0.56 -2.99 16.14
C VAL A 68 -0.79 -1.61 15.50
N GLU A 69 0.25 -0.79 15.45
CA GLU A 69 0.25 0.54 14.82
C GLU A 69 0.03 0.44 13.31
N ASP A 70 0.80 -0.41 12.61
CA ASP A 70 0.64 -0.61 11.16
C ASP A 70 -0.75 -1.15 10.83
N ASN A 71 -1.26 -2.09 11.61
CA ASN A 71 -2.60 -2.65 11.41
C ASN A 71 -3.69 -1.59 11.58
N ARG A 72 -3.57 -0.71 12.58
CA ARG A 72 -4.51 0.38 12.82
C ARG A 72 -4.44 1.45 11.74
N PHE A 73 -3.24 1.83 11.31
CA PHE A 73 -3.00 2.72 10.18
C PHE A 73 -3.64 2.17 8.91
N LEU A 74 -3.32 0.92 8.56
CA LEU A 74 -3.78 0.27 7.35
C LEU A 74 -5.31 0.15 7.34
N THR A 75 -5.91 -0.29 8.45
CA THR A 75 -7.38 -0.38 8.56
C THR A 75 -8.05 0.98 8.34
N CYS A 76 -7.50 2.04 8.92
CA CYS A 76 -8.02 3.40 8.74
C CYS A 76 -7.93 3.85 7.28
N LEU A 77 -6.76 3.68 6.65
CA LEU A 77 -6.52 4.08 5.27
C LEU A 77 -7.38 3.28 4.28
N GLN A 78 -7.45 1.97 4.44
CA GLN A 78 -8.30 1.10 3.62
C GLN A 78 -9.78 1.53 3.69
N THR A 79 -10.27 1.86 4.88
CA THR A 79 -11.65 2.35 5.07
C THR A 79 -11.88 3.66 4.31
N TYR A 80 -10.90 4.57 4.34
CA TYR A 80 -10.98 5.82 3.58
C TYR A 80 -10.97 5.60 2.07
N LEU A 81 -10.03 4.79 1.56
CA LEU A 81 -9.94 4.47 0.13
C LEU A 81 -11.23 3.83 -0.40
N VAL A 82 -11.78 2.85 0.34
CA VAL A 82 -13.06 2.21 0.00
C VAL A 82 -14.23 3.20 0.06
N GLY A 83 -14.29 4.01 1.13
CA GLY A 83 -15.38 4.96 1.34
C GLY A 83 -15.40 6.12 0.33
N ARG A 84 -14.24 6.43 -0.26
CA ARG A 84 -14.08 7.48 -1.27
C ARG A 84 -13.95 6.96 -2.70
N ASP A 85 -13.95 5.63 -2.89
CA ASP A 85 -13.77 4.96 -4.18
C ASP A 85 -12.50 5.41 -4.91
N LEU A 86 -11.38 5.48 -4.19
CA LEU A 86 -10.09 5.92 -4.74
C LEU A 86 -9.29 4.75 -5.30
N ASP A 87 -8.68 4.97 -6.46
CA ASP A 87 -7.63 4.09 -6.97
C ASP A 87 -6.35 4.21 -6.15
N TRP A 88 -5.61 3.11 -6.05
CA TRP A 88 -4.49 3.01 -5.12
C TRP A 88 -3.36 2.08 -5.59
N GLY A 89 -2.15 2.38 -5.14
CA GLY A 89 -0.95 1.56 -5.28
C GLY A 89 -0.29 1.35 -3.91
N LEU A 90 -0.02 0.09 -3.57
CA LEU A 90 0.77 -0.26 -2.38
C LEU A 90 2.26 -0.18 -2.74
N TRP A 91 3.01 0.57 -1.96
CA TRP A 91 4.47 0.56 -1.99
C TRP A 91 4.99 -0.68 -1.26
N ALA A 92 5.72 -1.59 -1.90
CA ALA A 92 5.93 -1.75 -3.35
C ALA A 92 6.07 -3.25 -3.66
N PHE A 93 5.92 -3.67 -4.91
CA PHE A 93 6.28 -5.03 -5.34
C PHE A 93 7.81 -5.17 -5.38
N HIS A 94 8.41 -5.34 -4.21
CA HIS A 94 9.84 -5.27 -3.96
C HIS A 94 10.22 -6.29 -2.90
N GLY A 95 11.40 -6.91 -3.01
CA GLY A 95 11.97 -7.81 -1.99
C GLY A 95 13.23 -7.24 -1.34
N SER A 96 14.22 -6.85 -2.15
CA SER A 96 15.50 -6.28 -1.71
C SER A 96 16.01 -5.21 -2.67
N TYR A 97 16.77 -4.23 -2.17
CA TYR A 97 17.50 -3.29 -3.02
C TYR A 97 18.78 -3.90 -3.53
N TYR A 98 19.09 -3.70 -4.82
CA TYR A 98 20.42 -4.06 -5.35
C TYR A 98 21.53 -3.40 -4.52
N PHE A 99 21.39 -2.11 -4.23
CA PHE A 99 22.27 -1.36 -3.34
C PHE A 99 21.51 -0.20 -2.68
N ARG A 100 21.61 -0.07 -1.36
CA ARG A 100 21.03 1.04 -0.58
C ARG A 100 21.77 1.18 0.75
N GLU A 101 22.02 2.41 1.18
CA GLU A 101 22.64 2.70 2.48
C GLU A 101 23.96 1.92 2.70
N GLU A 102 24.80 1.88 1.66
CA GLU A 102 26.08 1.17 1.65
C GLU A 102 25.98 -0.36 1.78
N GLN A 103 24.77 -0.91 1.73
CA GLN A 103 24.51 -2.34 1.79
C GLN A 103 24.02 -2.87 0.43
N VAL A 104 24.63 -3.97 0.00
CA VAL A 104 24.21 -4.74 -1.17
C VAL A 104 23.10 -5.69 -0.74
N GLN A 105 22.05 -5.85 -1.56
CA GLN A 105 20.91 -6.72 -1.24
C GLN A 105 20.21 -6.36 0.09
N LEU A 106 20.07 -5.06 0.37
CA LEU A 106 19.37 -4.59 1.57
C LEU A 106 17.89 -5.02 1.51
N ASP A 107 17.43 -5.73 2.53
CA ASP A 107 16.05 -6.20 2.65
C ASP A 107 15.07 -5.03 2.76
N GLU A 108 14.03 -5.01 1.92
CA GLU A 108 12.99 -3.97 1.93
C GLU A 108 11.78 -4.44 2.75
N SER A 109 11.70 -3.96 3.99
CA SER A 109 10.66 -4.38 4.94
C SER A 109 9.25 -3.93 4.55
N PHE A 110 9.09 -2.89 3.74
CA PHE A 110 7.81 -2.43 3.19
C PHE A 110 7.43 -3.16 1.90
N GLY A 111 8.28 -4.04 1.40
CA GLY A 111 8.07 -4.81 0.19
C GLY A 111 7.01 -5.90 0.32
N VAL A 112 6.26 -6.14 -0.74
CA VAL A 112 5.24 -7.21 -0.82
C VAL A 112 5.87 -8.60 -0.77
N VAL A 113 7.08 -8.77 -1.33
CA VAL A 113 7.80 -10.04 -1.33
C VAL A 113 8.97 -10.02 -0.35
N ASP A 114 9.40 -11.19 0.09
CA ASP A 114 10.57 -11.35 0.95
C ASP A 114 11.88 -11.08 0.18
N ALA A 115 13.02 -11.03 0.88
CA ALA A 115 14.34 -10.84 0.27
C ALA A 115 14.70 -11.91 -0.78
N THR A 116 14.03 -13.08 -0.72
CA THR A 116 14.27 -14.16 -1.68
C THR A 116 13.50 -13.94 -2.98
N TRP A 117 12.53 -13.03 -3.01
CA TRP A 117 11.59 -12.80 -4.13
C TRP A 117 10.67 -13.99 -4.45
N HIS A 118 10.64 -15.03 -3.61
CA HIS A 118 9.84 -16.23 -3.84
C HIS A 118 8.53 -16.25 -3.02
N ASN A 119 8.50 -15.56 -1.88
CA ASN A 119 7.33 -15.58 -1.01
C ASN A 119 6.79 -14.18 -0.76
N LEU A 120 5.50 -14.11 -0.45
CA LEU A 120 4.92 -12.91 0.14
C LEU A 120 5.52 -12.69 1.53
N ARG A 121 5.96 -11.47 1.81
CA ARG A 121 6.51 -11.09 3.12
C ARG A 121 5.46 -11.16 4.22
N TYR A 122 4.25 -10.73 3.90
CA TYR A 122 3.11 -10.79 4.79
C TYR A 122 2.21 -11.98 4.41
N PRO A 123 2.14 -13.07 5.23
CA PRO A 123 1.44 -14.30 4.84
C PRO A 123 -0.05 -14.10 4.53
N ASN A 124 -0.71 -13.17 5.24
CA ASN A 124 -2.15 -12.91 5.09
C ASN A 124 -2.44 -11.73 4.14
N PHE A 125 -1.56 -11.46 3.18
CA PHE A 125 -1.68 -10.31 2.26
C PHE A 125 -3.00 -10.31 1.51
N THR A 126 -3.35 -11.43 0.87
CA THR A 126 -4.58 -11.55 0.07
C THR A 126 -5.82 -11.23 0.89
N ASP A 127 -5.95 -11.81 2.09
CA ASP A 127 -7.09 -11.56 2.97
C ASP A 127 -7.14 -10.10 3.45
N LYS A 128 -5.97 -9.53 3.77
CA LYS A 128 -5.84 -8.14 4.23
C LYS A 128 -6.28 -7.13 3.17
N PHE A 129 -6.02 -7.40 1.89
CA PHE A 129 -6.29 -6.48 0.78
C PHE A 129 -7.55 -6.83 -0.04
N GLN A 130 -8.22 -7.92 0.27
CA GLN A 130 -9.39 -8.40 -0.47
C GLN A 130 -10.50 -7.35 -0.62
N LEU A 131 -10.76 -6.57 0.44
CA LEU A 131 -11.81 -5.54 0.41
C LEU A 131 -11.51 -4.46 -0.64
N LEU A 132 -10.27 -3.97 -0.65
CA LEU A 132 -9.83 -2.96 -1.62
C LEU A 132 -9.85 -3.51 -3.05
N GLN A 133 -9.40 -4.75 -3.24
CA GLN A 133 -9.41 -5.41 -4.55
C GLN A 133 -10.83 -5.55 -5.10
N ARG A 134 -11.80 -5.93 -4.26
CA ARG A 134 -13.20 -6.08 -4.69
C ARG A 134 -13.86 -4.74 -5.02
N LYS A 135 -13.55 -3.67 -4.27
CA LYS A 135 -14.14 -2.35 -4.49
C LYS A 135 -13.76 -1.78 -5.86
N ASN A 136 -12.48 -1.86 -6.23
CA ASN A 136 -11.97 -1.33 -7.51
C ASN A 136 -12.29 -2.24 -8.72
N GLN A 137 -12.89 -3.41 -8.51
CA GLN A 137 -13.33 -4.33 -9.56
C GLN A 137 -14.82 -4.16 -9.96
N GLY A 138 -15.51 -3.13 -9.45
CA GLY A 138 -16.84 -2.76 -9.92
C GLY A 138 -16.84 -2.34 -11.41
N ASP A 139 -18.00 -2.49 -12.08
CA ASP A 139 -18.23 -2.58 -13.53
C ASP A 139 -17.66 -1.49 -14.48
N HIS A 140 -16.81 -0.56 -14.01
CA HIS A 140 -16.26 0.51 -14.84
C HIS A 140 -14.72 0.69 -14.80
N PHE A 141 -13.95 -0.13 -14.07
CA PHE A 141 -12.48 -0.03 -14.09
C PHE A 141 -11.77 -1.37 -14.28
N LEU A 142 -11.87 -1.86 -15.52
CA LEU A 142 -11.35 -3.17 -15.94
C LEU A 142 -9.85 -3.18 -16.29
N LEU A 143 -8.99 -2.40 -15.62
CA LEU A 143 -7.62 -2.18 -16.14
C LEU A 143 -6.40 -2.40 -15.23
N LEU A 144 -6.50 -2.74 -13.94
CA LEU A 144 -5.25 -3.01 -13.16
C LEU A 144 -5.20 -4.31 -12.34
N VAL A 145 -6.27 -5.11 -12.27
CA VAL A 145 -6.19 -6.46 -11.63
C VAL A 145 -6.11 -7.61 -12.64
N LYS A 146 -6.13 -7.31 -13.96
CA LYS A 146 -5.96 -8.32 -15.02
C LYS A 146 -4.50 -8.59 -15.42
N LEU A 147 -3.50 -8.11 -14.67
CA LEU A 147 -2.10 -8.45 -14.93
C LEU A 147 -1.61 -9.71 -14.22
N PHE A 148 -2.30 -10.26 -13.22
CA PHE A 148 -1.87 -11.51 -12.59
C PHE A 148 -3.07 -12.36 -12.16
N PRO A 149 -3.53 -13.31 -13.00
CA PRO A 149 -4.47 -14.33 -12.58
C PRO A 149 -3.81 -15.19 -11.50
N SER A 150 -4.55 -15.46 -10.42
CA SER A 150 -4.15 -16.28 -9.26
C SER A 150 -3.67 -17.70 -9.58
N LYS A 151 -3.75 -18.16 -10.84
CA LYS A 151 -3.24 -19.45 -11.30
C LYS A 151 -1.80 -19.42 -11.83
N LEU A 152 -1.17 -18.25 -12.00
CA LEU A 152 0.22 -18.14 -12.48
C LEU A 152 1.29 -18.11 -11.38
N TRP A 153 0.90 -18.13 -10.11
CA TRP A 153 1.82 -18.03 -8.97
C TRP A 153 2.66 -19.30 -8.70
N SER A 154 2.34 -20.45 -9.30
CA SER A 154 3.09 -21.69 -9.05
C SER A 154 4.17 -22.01 -10.08
N HIS A 155 4.11 -21.46 -11.30
CA HIS A 155 4.95 -21.96 -12.40
C HIS A 155 5.65 -20.90 -13.25
N THR A 156 5.28 -19.62 -13.19
CA THR A 156 5.78 -18.64 -14.20
C THR A 156 6.69 -17.56 -13.63
N ILE A 157 6.72 -17.36 -12.31
CA ILE A 157 7.68 -16.43 -11.68
C ILE A 157 9.07 -17.10 -11.53
N PHE A 158 9.12 -18.43 -11.40
CA PHE A 158 10.37 -19.18 -11.32
C PHE A 158 11.18 -19.13 -12.63
N ASP A 159 10.52 -19.07 -13.80
CA ASP A 159 11.23 -19.09 -15.09
C ASP A 159 11.90 -17.77 -15.47
N ILE A 160 11.50 -16.62 -14.88
CA ILE A 160 12.16 -15.33 -15.14
C ILE A 160 13.43 -15.20 -14.28
N ALA A 161 13.50 -15.90 -13.14
CA ALA A 161 14.67 -15.89 -12.27
C ALA A 161 15.80 -16.81 -12.74
N GLU A 162 15.51 -17.87 -13.51
CA GLU A 162 16.56 -18.79 -14.00
C GLU A 162 17.39 -18.23 -15.17
N ASN A 163 16.85 -17.27 -15.95
CA ASN A 163 17.47 -16.82 -17.19
C ASN A 163 18.51 -15.69 -17.06
N HIS A 164 18.85 -15.29 -15.83
CA HIS A 164 19.91 -14.30 -15.55
C HIS A 164 21.13 -14.89 -14.82
N SER A 165 21.32 -16.21 -14.88
CA SER A 165 22.50 -16.91 -14.34
C SER A 165 23.52 -17.37 -15.40
N GLN A 166 23.37 -16.97 -16.66
CA GLN A 166 24.36 -17.20 -17.71
C GLN A 166 24.76 -15.91 -18.44
N MET A 167 25.62 -15.12 -17.79
CA MET A 167 26.67 -14.34 -18.44
C MET A 167 27.72 -13.91 -17.42
#